data_AF-A0A2V7XTT3-F1
#
_entry.id   AF-A0A2V7XTT3-F1
#
_cell.length_a   1.000
_cell.length_b   1.000
_cell.length_c   1.000
_cell.angle_alpha   90.00
_cell.angle_beta   90.00
_cell.angle_gamma   90.00
#
_symmetry.space_group_name_H-M   'P 1'
#
loop_
_entity.id
_entity.type
_entity.pdbx_description
1 polymer ?
#
loop_
_entity_poly.entity_id
_entity_poly.type
_entity_poly.pdbx_seq_one_letter_code
_entity_poly.pdbx_strand_id
1 'polypeptide(L)'
;IAGLPTEHYRLTLDYDITLAFGNIPLTQTVHEVIDKWVTQAFGSVAETFLATGSIRTGNPDLDDLIATENTKIKGFALKQTTQVATTTRRSDVPGSKLSDVFRPTRTQIRELTITSIEAKAAVPPDLFVVPATFHKPDPLRDDSQKAPLQILSFTPSNGR
;
A
#
# COMPACT_ATOMS: atom_id res chain seq x y z
N ILE A 1 0.76 1.74 -22.01
CA ILE A 1 0.09 0.60 -21.34
C ILE A 1 -1.36 0.59 -21.78
N ALA A 2 -1.99 -0.58 -21.99
CA ALA A 2 -3.39 -0.70 -22.44
C ALA A 2 -3.74 0.12 -23.72
N GLY A 3 -2.78 0.38 -24.60
CA GLY A 3 -2.98 1.19 -25.82
C GLY A 3 -3.22 2.69 -25.61
N LEU A 4 -3.11 3.21 -24.38
CA LEU A 4 -3.39 4.60 -24.05
C LEU A 4 -2.10 5.43 -23.91
N PRO A 5 -2.12 6.75 -24.22
CA PRO A 5 -1.05 7.67 -23.87
C PRO A 5 -0.76 7.57 -22.37
N THR A 6 0.50 7.29 -22.04
CA THR A 6 0.92 6.95 -20.68
C THR A 6 2.15 7.76 -20.31
N GLU A 7 2.12 8.43 -19.16
CA GLU A 7 3.27 9.10 -18.56
C GLU A 7 3.78 8.29 -17.37
N HIS A 8 5.10 8.29 -17.15
CA HIS A 8 5.73 7.60 -16.04
C HIS A 8 6.23 8.60 -15.00
N TYR A 9 5.80 8.40 -13.77
CA TYR A 9 6.20 9.16 -12.60
C TYR A 9 6.90 8.24 -11.61
N ARG A 10 8.00 8.71 -11.02
CA ARG A 10 8.68 8.06 -9.92
C ARG A 10 8.76 9.01 -8.74
N LEU A 11 8.22 8.58 -7.61
CA LEU A 11 8.37 9.25 -6.33
C LEU A 11 9.31 8.41 -5.46
N THR A 12 10.38 9.04 -4.96
CA THR A 12 11.30 8.43 -4.01
C THR A 12 11.19 9.18 -2.69
N LEU A 13 11.03 8.44 -1.60
CA LEU A 13 10.89 8.95 -0.25
C LEU A 13 11.95 8.27 0.63
N ASP A 14 12.76 9.08 1.29
CA ASP A 14 13.78 8.64 2.22
C ASP A 14 13.55 9.33 3.57
N TYR A 15 13.28 8.56 4.62
CA TYR A 15 13.00 9.12 5.94
C TYR A 15 13.43 8.17 7.07
N ASP A 16 13.80 8.76 8.21
CA ASP A 16 14.12 8.04 9.43
C ASP A 16 12.94 8.16 10.42
N ILE A 17 12.38 7.03 10.84
CA ILE A 17 11.38 6.96 11.92
C ILE A 17 12.10 6.59 13.22
N THR A 18 11.91 7.33 14.31
CA THR A 18 12.37 6.91 15.64
C THR A 18 11.18 6.59 16.53
N LEU A 19 11.06 5.33 16.94
CA LEU A 19 10.01 4.83 17.82
C LEU A 19 10.60 4.56 19.22
N ALA A 20 9.98 5.08 20.27
CA ALA A 20 10.38 4.74 21.63
C ALA A 20 9.75 3.40 22.05
N PHE A 21 10.58 2.40 22.32
CA PHE A 21 10.13 1.12 22.89
C PHE A 21 10.54 1.07 24.37
N GLY A 22 9.68 1.59 25.24
CA GLY A 22 10.04 1.89 26.63
C GLY A 22 11.14 2.97 26.68
N ASN A 23 12.27 2.67 27.31
CA ASN A 23 13.42 3.58 27.41
C ASN A 23 14.43 3.45 26.25
N ILE A 24 14.14 2.61 25.25
CA ILE A 24 15.06 2.33 24.15
C ILE A 24 14.54 3.00 22.87
N PRO A 25 15.24 3.99 22.30
CA PRO A 25 14.87 4.58 21.02
C PRO A 25 15.25 3.63 19.88
N LEU A 26 14.27 3.15 19.12
CA LEU A 26 14.46 2.35 17.93
C LEU A 26 14.35 3.23 16.68
N THR A 27 15.46 3.44 15.96
CA THR A 27 15.44 4.17 14.70
C THR A 27 15.29 3.20 13.53
N GLN A 28 14.46 3.54 12.55
CA GLN A 28 14.26 2.80 11.31
C GLN A 28 14.44 3.75 10.14
N THR A 29 15.32 3.41 9.21
CA THR A 29 15.46 4.10 7.93
C THR A 29 14.52 3.45 6.93
N VAL A 30 13.64 4.23 6.34
CA VAL A 30 12.71 3.79 5.30
C VAL A 30 13.12 4.41 3.97
N HIS A 31 13.31 3.55 2.98
CA HIS A 31 13.48 3.92 1.59
C HIS A 31 12.28 3.40 0.80
N GLU A 32 11.52 4.31 0.21
CA GLU A 32 10.28 4.00 -0.50
C GLU A 32 10.33 4.55 -1.92
N VAL A 33 10.03 3.69 -2.90
CA VAL A 33 9.99 4.02 -4.32
C VAL A 33 8.60 3.66 -4.84
N ILE A 34 7.91 4.65 -5.40
CA ILE A 34 6.61 4.50 -6.01
C ILE A 34 6.73 4.87 -7.48
N ASP A 35 6.63 3.87 -8.35
CA ASP A 35 6.51 4.04 -9.79
C ASP A 35 5.04 4.01 -10.21
N LYS A 36 4.61 5.02 -10.97
CA LYS A 36 3.25 5.16 -11.48
C LYS A 36 3.26 5.41 -12.96
N TRP A 37 2.47 4.65 -13.70
CA TRP A 37 2.19 4.89 -15.10
C TRP A 37 0.75 5.37 -15.23
N VAL A 38 0.56 6.64 -15.58
CA VAL A 38 -0.75 7.30 -15.56
C VAL A 38 -1.21 7.70 -16.95
N THR A 39 -2.52 7.73 -17.14
CA THR A 39 -3.17 8.24 -18.35
C THR A 39 -4.17 9.35 -18.02
N GLN A 40 -4.28 10.35 -18.88
CA GLN A 40 -5.26 11.44 -18.72
C GLN A 40 -6.65 11.07 -19.26
N ALA A 41 -6.79 9.93 -19.93
CA ALA A 41 -8.05 9.52 -20.58
C ALA A 41 -9.24 9.32 -19.62
N PHE A 42 -8.98 9.18 -18.31
CA PHE A 42 -10.00 8.94 -17.27
C PHE A 42 -9.93 9.96 -16.12
N GLY A 43 -9.62 11.22 -16.43
CA GLY A 43 -9.32 12.27 -15.44
C GLY A 43 -10.33 12.42 -14.29
N SER A 44 -11.64 12.23 -14.54
CA SER A 44 -12.67 12.31 -13.48
C SER A 44 -12.69 11.13 -12.51
N VAL A 45 -12.27 9.94 -12.95
CA VAL A 45 -12.18 8.72 -12.12
C VAL A 45 -10.87 8.70 -11.32
N ALA A 46 -9.83 9.33 -11.88
CA ALA A 46 -8.49 9.37 -11.30
C ALA A 46 -8.43 10.00 -9.90
N GLU A 47 -9.19 11.09 -9.67
CA GLU A 47 -9.15 11.84 -8.40
C GLU A 47 -9.60 11.00 -7.20
N THR A 48 -10.55 10.07 -7.41
CA THR A 48 -11.06 9.21 -6.32
C THR A 48 -10.21 7.95 -6.12
N PHE A 49 -9.69 7.38 -7.22
CA PHE A 49 -8.90 6.15 -7.16
C PHE A 49 -7.52 6.35 -6.53
N LEU A 50 -6.85 7.48 -6.81
CA LEU A 50 -5.54 7.76 -6.24
C LEU A 50 -5.59 8.12 -4.75
N ALA A 51 -6.71 8.64 -4.26
CA ALA A 51 -6.91 8.96 -2.85
C ALA A 51 -7.02 7.71 -1.96
N THR A 52 -7.43 6.57 -2.53
CA THR A 52 -7.63 5.31 -1.78
C THR A 52 -6.42 4.39 -1.79
N GLY A 53 -5.47 4.60 -2.69
CA GLY A 53 -4.23 3.81 -2.80
C GLY A 53 -3.04 4.34 -1.99
N SER A 54 -3.24 5.35 -1.13
CA SER A 54 -2.14 5.92 -0.35
C SER A 54 -1.57 4.89 0.62
N ILE A 55 -0.25 4.78 0.62
CA ILE A 55 0.48 3.92 1.53
C ILE A 55 0.35 4.53 2.92
N ARG A 56 -0.24 3.76 3.84
CA ARG A 56 -0.33 4.15 5.24
C ARG A 56 0.87 3.60 5.97
N THR A 57 1.76 4.50 6.36
CA THR A 57 2.90 4.26 7.23
C THR A 57 2.48 4.11 8.70
N GLY A 58 1.28 4.60 9.05
CA GLY A 58 0.77 4.60 10.42
C GLY A 58 1.21 5.84 11.22
N ASN A 59 2.02 6.71 10.63
CA ASN A 59 2.29 8.05 11.13
C ASN A 59 1.42 9.04 10.31
N PRO A 60 0.48 9.77 10.94
CA PRO A 60 -0.44 10.66 10.23
C PRO A 60 0.27 11.78 9.47
N ASP A 61 1.36 12.33 9.99
CA ASP A 61 2.09 13.43 9.34
C ASP A 61 2.81 12.95 8.07
N LEU A 62 3.38 11.74 8.11
CA LEU A 62 4.00 11.11 6.94
C LEU A 62 2.94 10.68 5.92
N ASP A 63 1.82 10.15 6.39
CA ASP A 63 0.70 9.73 5.53
C ASP A 63 0.09 10.94 4.80
N ASP A 64 -0.04 12.08 5.48
CA ASP A 64 -0.51 13.33 4.89
C ASP A 64 0.49 13.91 3.87
N LEU A 65 1.79 13.84 4.16
CA LEU A 65 2.83 14.25 3.22
C LEU A 65 2.80 13.37 1.95
N ILE A 66 2.73 12.04 2.12
CA ILE A 66 2.65 11.08 1.01
C ILE A 66 1.37 11.29 0.21
N ALA A 67 0.24 11.54 0.88
CA ALA A 67 -1.03 11.85 0.22
C ALA A 67 -0.89 13.14 -0.59
N THR A 68 -0.36 14.21 0.00
CA THR A 68 -0.17 15.50 -0.66
C THR A 68 0.73 15.40 -1.88
N GLU A 69 1.88 14.74 -1.78
CA GLU A 69 2.77 14.54 -2.94
C GLU A 69 2.11 13.67 -4.02
N ASN A 70 1.34 12.67 -3.62
CA ASN A 70 0.58 11.86 -4.58
C ASN A 70 -0.51 12.65 -5.32
N THR A 71 -1.14 13.66 -4.71
CA THR A 71 -2.16 14.49 -5.41
C THR A 71 -1.58 15.33 -6.55
N LYS A 72 -0.27 15.57 -6.58
CA LYS A 72 0.38 16.30 -7.67
C LYS A 72 0.40 15.49 -8.97
N ILE A 73 0.35 14.15 -8.86
CA ILE A 73 0.32 13.25 -10.01
C ILE A 73 -1.14 13.14 -10.47
N LYS A 74 -1.47 13.87 -11.54
CA LYS A 74 -2.80 13.85 -12.15
C LYS A 74 -2.95 12.68 -13.12
N GLY A 75 -4.13 12.07 -13.17
CA GLY A 75 -4.48 11.03 -14.14
C GLY A 75 -4.65 9.64 -13.51
N PHE A 76 -5.21 8.71 -14.28
CA PHE A 76 -5.57 7.39 -13.80
C PHE A 76 -4.37 6.44 -13.90
N ALA A 77 -4.00 5.80 -12.79
CA ALA A 77 -2.88 4.86 -12.76
C ALA A 77 -3.23 3.54 -13.45
N LEU A 78 -2.60 3.28 -14.60
CA LEU A 78 -2.70 2.02 -15.33
C LEU A 78 -1.77 0.94 -14.76
N LYS A 79 -0.65 1.37 -14.16
CA LYS A 79 0.27 0.51 -13.43
C LYS A 79 0.85 1.28 -12.25
N GLN A 80 0.99 0.62 -11.12
CA GLN A 80 1.69 1.14 -9.96
C GLN A 80 2.58 0.05 -9.37
N THR A 81 3.84 0.38 -9.11
CA THR A 81 4.75 -0.47 -8.36
C THR A 81 5.22 0.33 -7.15
N THR A 82 5.05 -0.22 -5.96
CA THR A 82 5.50 0.37 -4.71
C THR A 82 6.50 -0.58 -4.09
N GLN A 83 7.69 -0.09 -3.81
CA GLN A 83 8.74 -0.81 -3.09
C GLN A 83 9.07 -0.04 -1.82
N VAL A 84 8.93 -0.68 -0.67
CA VAL A 84 9.29 -0.11 0.63
C VAL A 84 10.37 -0.99 1.25
N ALA A 85 11.54 -0.42 1.51
CA ALA A 85 12.64 -1.06 2.22
C ALA A 85 12.81 -0.38 3.58
N THR A 86 12.56 -1.12 4.65
CA THR A 86 12.75 -0.64 6.02
C THR A 86 13.98 -1.30 6.62
N THR A 87 14.93 -0.50 7.09
CA THR A 87 16.14 -0.96 7.76
C THR A 87 16.13 -0.45 9.19
N THR A 88 16.15 -1.35 10.16
CA THR A 88 16.21 -0.97 11.58
C THR A 88 17.66 -0.61 11.96
N ARG A 89 17.89 0.62 12.41
CA ARG A 89 19.15 1.10 12.98
C ARG A 89 19.22 0.77 14.48
N ARG A 90 20.41 0.32 14.88
CA ARG A 90 20.79 -0.08 16.24
C ARG A 90 20.60 1.08 17.24
N SER A 91 19.92 0.83 18.35
CA SER A 91 20.14 1.59 19.58
C SER A 91 21.38 1.02 20.29
N ASP A 92 22.45 1.78 20.41
CA ASP A 92 23.68 1.27 21.05
C ASP A 92 23.51 1.26 22.57
N VAL A 93 22.82 0.25 23.09
CA VAL A 93 22.67 0.01 24.53
C VAL A 93 23.74 -0.99 24.97
N PRO A 94 24.73 -0.59 25.80
CA PRO A 94 25.78 -1.48 26.27
C PRO A 94 25.19 -2.71 26.99
N GLY A 95 25.61 -3.91 26.59
CA GLY A 95 25.21 -5.17 27.25
C GLY A 95 23.91 -5.82 26.75
N SER A 96 23.22 -5.24 25.78
CA SER A 96 21.96 -5.80 25.26
C SER A 96 22.19 -6.86 24.17
N LYS A 97 21.81 -8.13 24.45
CA LYS A 97 21.76 -9.23 23.46
C LYS A 97 20.66 -9.06 22.39
N LEU A 98 19.82 -8.03 22.48
CA LEU A 98 18.84 -7.69 21.43
C LEU A 98 19.52 -7.21 20.13
N SER A 99 20.79 -6.82 20.21
CA SER A 99 21.55 -6.25 19.08
C SER A 99 21.84 -7.25 17.94
N ASP A 100 21.87 -8.55 18.22
CA ASP A 100 22.12 -9.59 17.20
C ASP A 100 20.84 -10.14 16.55
N VAL A 101 19.67 -9.91 17.14
CA VAL A 101 18.39 -10.49 16.68
C VAL A 101 17.62 -9.54 15.73
N PHE A 102 17.86 -8.22 15.81
CA PHE A 102 17.05 -7.19 15.12
C PHE A 102 17.75 -6.51 13.93
N ARG A 103 18.38 -7.31 13.04
CA ARG A 103 18.84 -6.83 11.72
C ARG A 103 17.95 -7.22 10.51
N PRO A 104 16.60 -7.22 10.57
CA PRO A 104 15.84 -7.41 9.34
C PRO A 104 15.78 -6.09 8.57
N THR A 105 16.49 -6.02 7.44
CA THR A 105 15.99 -5.20 6.34
C THR A 105 14.75 -5.91 5.80
N ARG A 106 13.60 -5.25 5.86
CA ARG A 106 12.35 -5.77 5.32
C ARG A 106 12.03 -5.01 4.04
N THR A 107 11.95 -5.74 2.93
CA THR A 107 11.49 -5.19 1.66
C THR A 107 10.08 -5.70 1.38
N GLN A 108 9.15 -4.79 1.12
CA GLN A 108 7.81 -5.08 0.67
C GLN A 108 7.62 -4.48 -0.72
N ILE A 109 7.19 -5.31 -1.67
CA ILE A 109 6.83 -4.88 -3.03
C ILE A 109 5.34 -5.10 -3.19
N ARG A 110 4.64 -4.08 -3.70
CA ARG A 110 3.24 -4.15 -4.09
C ARG A 110 3.13 -3.73 -5.55
N GLU A 111 2.44 -4.51 -6.34
CA GLU A 111 2.21 -4.23 -7.74
C GLU A 111 0.72 -4.23 -8.05
N LEU A 112 0.30 -3.21 -8.79
CA LEU A 112 -1.03 -3.09 -9.35
C LEU A 112 -0.87 -2.87 -10.86
N THR A 113 -1.55 -3.68 -11.66
CA THR A 113 -1.61 -3.48 -13.11
C THR A 113 -3.06 -3.61 -13.55
N ILE A 114 -3.54 -2.58 -14.24
CA ILE A 114 -4.87 -2.58 -14.85
C ILE A 114 -4.74 -3.20 -16.24
N THR A 115 -5.39 -4.33 -16.43
CA THR A 115 -5.29 -5.13 -17.67
C THR A 115 -6.36 -4.73 -18.71
N SER A 116 -7.52 -4.28 -18.27
CA SER A 116 -8.60 -3.80 -19.14
C SER A 116 -9.44 -2.73 -18.42
N ILE A 117 -9.99 -1.79 -19.19
CA ILE A 117 -10.90 -0.75 -18.71
C ILE A 117 -12.06 -0.65 -19.70
N GLU A 118 -13.28 -0.84 -19.19
CA GLU A 118 -14.51 -0.61 -19.96
C GLU A 118 -15.19 0.67 -19.46
N ALA A 119 -14.98 1.78 -20.17
CA ALA A 119 -15.45 3.10 -19.75
C ALA A 119 -16.99 3.25 -19.71
N LYS A 120 -17.73 2.33 -20.35
CA LYS A 120 -19.20 2.39 -20.51
C LYS A 120 -19.88 1.10 -20.06
N ALA A 121 -19.23 0.32 -19.20
CA ALA A 121 -19.85 -0.89 -18.67
C ALA A 121 -21.15 -0.54 -17.92
N ALA A 122 -22.26 -1.14 -18.33
CA ALA A 122 -23.51 -1.06 -17.59
C ALA A 122 -23.42 -2.03 -16.40
N VAL A 123 -23.14 -1.49 -15.21
CA VAL A 123 -23.02 -2.31 -13.99
C VAL A 123 -24.36 -2.30 -13.26
N PRO A 124 -24.97 -3.47 -13.00
CA PRO A 124 -26.22 -3.56 -12.24
C PRO A 124 -26.05 -2.99 -10.82
N PRO A 125 -27.03 -2.24 -10.29
CA PRO A 125 -26.93 -1.64 -8.95
C PRO A 125 -26.94 -2.68 -7.82
N ASP A 126 -27.46 -3.88 -8.09
CA ASP A 126 -27.50 -5.04 -7.18
C ASP A 126 -26.21 -5.89 -7.24
N LEU A 127 -25.22 -5.52 -8.05
CA LEU A 127 -23.94 -6.23 -8.08
C LEU A 127 -23.13 -6.04 -6.79
N PHE A 128 -23.28 -4.90 -6.12
CA PHE A 128 -22.54 -4.55 -4.91
C PHE A 128 -23.46 -4.58 -3.68
N VAL A 129 -23.82 -5.79 -3.23
CA VAL A 129 -24.60 -5.98 -2.00
C VAL A 129 -23.68 -6.37 -0.86
N VAL A 130 -23.65 -5.55 0.19
CA VAL A 130 -23.07 -5.95 1.47
C VAL A 130 -24.06 -6.90 2.15
N PRO A 131 -23.69 -8.15 2.46
CA PRO A 131 -24.59 -9.08 3.13
C PRO A 131 -25.10 -8.49 4.45
N ALA A 132 -26.38 -8.68 4.78
CA ALA A 132 -26.97 -8.19 6.02
C ALA A 132 -26.31 -8.76 7.29
N THR A 133 -25.61 -9.89 7.15
CA THR A 133 -24.82 -10.53 8.21
C THR A 133 -23.43 -9.93 8.40
N PHE A 134 -23.02 -8.96 7.57
CA PHE A 134 -21.74 -8.30 7.71
C PHE A 134 -21.78 -7.29 8.85
N HIS A 135 -20.89 -7.48 9.83
CA HIS A 135 -20.65 -6.53 10.90
C HIS A 135 -19.23 -5.98 10.76
N LYS A 136 -19.10 -4.64 10.82
CA LYS A 136 -17.79 -4.01 10.88
C LYS A 136 -17.12 -4.44 12.20
N PRO A 137 -15.90 -5.00 12.17
CA PRO A 137 -15.20 -5.34 13.41
C PRO A 137 -15.00 -4.06 14.24
N ASP A 138 -15.49 -4.08 15.48
CA ASP A 138 -15.33 -3.00 16.45
C ASP A 138 -13.91 -3.08 17.03
N PRO A 139 -13.06 -2.05 16.88
CA PRO A 139 -11.67 -2.08 17.34
C PRO A 139 -11.52 -2.19 18.87
N LEU A 140 -12.59 -1.98 19.65
CA LEU A 140 -12.58 -2.10 21.11
C LEU A 140 -13.13 -3.43 21.62
N ARG A 141 -13.67 -4.27 20.73
CA ARG A 141 -14.25 -5.56 21.07
C ARG A 141 -13.27 -6.64 20.62
N ASP A 142 -12.83 -7.47 21.56
CA ASP A 142 -11.99 -8.65 21.31
C ASP A 142 -12.80 -9.74 20.60
N ASP A 143 -13.37 -9.40 19.46
CA ASP A 143 -14.05 -10.34 18.58
C ASP A 143 -12.95 -10.96 17.71
N SER A 144 -12.43 -12.09 18.19
CA SER A 144 -11.57 -13.04 17.47
C SER A 144 -12.16 -13.58 16.16
N GLN A 145 -13.22 -12.96 15.62
CA GLN A 145 -13.66 -13.08 14.25
C GLN A 145 -12.66 -12.35 13.33
N LYS A 146 -11.48 -12.96 13.18
CA LYS A 146 -10.72 -12.82 11.94
C LYS A 146 -11.72 -13.13 10.83
N ALA A 147 -12.06 -12.13 10.01
CA ALA A 147 -12.76 -12.37 8.77
C ALA A 147 -12.10 -13.59 8.09
N PRO A 148 -12.84 -14.60 7.63
CA PRO A 148 -12.22 -15.74 6.97
C PRO A 148 -11.34 -15.18 5.87
N LEU A 149 -10.03 -15.30 6.04
CA LEU A 149 -9.04 -14.94 5.04
C LEU A 149 -9.35 -15.84 3.86
N GLN A 150 -10.10 -15.32 2.89
CA GLN A 150 -10.36 -16.01 1.65
C GLN A 150 -9.06 -15.91 0.84
N ILE A 151 -8.13 -16.82 1.14
CA ILE A 151 -6.91 -16.99 0.36
C ILE A 151 -7.37 -17.55 -0.98
N LEU A 152 -7.40 -16.70 -2.01
CA LEU A 152 -7.55 -17.14 -3.38
C LEU A 152 -6.26 -17.87 -3.79
N SER A 153 -6.21 -19.17 -3.52
CA SER A 153 -5.14 -20.03 -4.02
C SER A 153 -5.44 -20.42 -5.47
N PHE A 154 -4.63 -19.94 -6.40
CA PHE A 154 -4.63 -20.43 -7.78
C PHE A 154 -3.75 -21.68 -7.85
N THR A 155 -4.36 -22.86 -7.87
CA THR A 155 -3.66 -24.07 -8.30
C THR A 155 -3.51 -24.01 -9.83
N PRO A 156 -2.28 -24.04 -10.37
CA PRO A 156 -2.09 -24.11 -11.81
C PRO A 156 -2.68 -25.44 -12.32
N SER A 157 -3.56 -25.37 -13.32
CA SER A 157 -4.03 -26.55 -14.02
C SER A 157 -2.85 -27.14 -14.79
N ASN A 158 -2.34 -28.29 -14.35
CA ASN A 158 -1.44 -29.09 -15.16
C ASN A 158 -2.24 -29.63 -16.36
N GLY A 159 -2.21 -28.86 -17.45
CA GLY A 159 -2.56 -29.32 -18.78
C GLY A 159 -1.46 -30.26 -19.27
N ARG A 160 -1.91 -31.43 -19.72
CA ARG A 160 -1.12 -32.58 -20.22
C ARG A 160 -0.12 -32.23 -21.31
#